data_AF-A0A7W4EE20-F1
#
_entry.id   AF-A0A7W4EE20-F1
#
_cell.length_a   1.000
_cell.length_b   1.000
_cell.length_c   1.000
_cell.angle_alpha   90.00
_cell.angle_beta   90.00
_cell.angle_gamma   90.00
#
_symmetry.space_group_name_H-M   'P 1'
#
loop_
_entity.id
_entity.type
_entity.pdbx_description
1 polymer ?
#
loop_
_entity_poly.entity_id
_entity_poly.type
_entity_poly.pdbx_seq_one_letter_code
_entity_poly.pdbx_strand_id
1 'polypeptide(L)' 'MALMTAESIVELDLILEAVYEAAEKGKSVVEIDWFYGLHVYTQEQIIDHLQLSGYNVTFEHRRDDPVDLLKVAW' A
#
# COMPACT_ATOMS: atom_id res chain seq x y z
N MET A 1 -15.21 10.11 7.68
CA MET A 1 -13.90 9.50 7.93
C MET A 1 -14.13 8.22 8.69
N ALA A 2 -13.97 7.07 8.05
CA ALA A 2 -13.98 5.80 8.78
C ALA A 2 -12.81 5.82 9.77
N LEU A 3 -13.07 5.44 11.02
CA LEU A 3 -12.01 5.36 12.02
C LEU A 3 -11.08 4.19 11.61
N MET A 4 -9.84 4.47 11.24
CA MET A 4 -8.87 3.41 10.95
C MET A 4 -8.66 2.56 12.21
N THR A 5 -8.60 1.24 12.03
CA THR A 5 -8.26 0.36 13.16
C THR A 5 -6.78 0.51 13.51
N ALA A 6 -6.40 0.12 14.73
CA ALA A 6 -4.99 0.15 15.13
C ALA A 6 -4.10 -0.71 14.21
N GLU A 7 -4.62 -1.84 13.72
CA GLU A 7 -3.96 -2.69 12.73
C GLU A 7 -3.75 -1.95 11.41
N SER A 8 -4.80 -1.29 10.90
CA SER A 8 -4.71 -0.52 9.65
C SER A 8 -3.72 0.64 9.73
N ILE A 9 -3.58 1.26 10.90
CA ILE A 9 -2.60 2.35 11.13
C ILE A 9 -1.18 1.80 11.07
N VAL A 10 -0.91 0.67 11.73
CA VAL A 10 0.42 0.03 11.72
C VAL A 10 0.82 -0.37 10.30
N GLU A 11 -0.09 -1.00 9.56
CA GLU A 11 0.17 -1.42 8.18
C GLU A 11 0.37 -0.22 7.25
N LEU A 12 -0.40 0.85 7.41
CA LEU A 12 -0.20 2.09 6.67
C LEU A 12 1.19 2.70 6.93
N ASP A 13 1.64 2.72 8.19
CA ASP A 13 2.94 3.27 8.57
C ASP A 13 4.09 2.50 7.89
N LEU A 14 4.01 1.17 7.86
CA LEU A 14 4.96 0.31 7.14
C LEU A 14 4.98 0.59 5.63
N ILE A 15 3.81 0.79 5.03
CA ILE A 15 3.70 1.13 3.60
C ILE A 15 4.35 2.49 3.33
N LEU A 16 4.08 3.50 4.16
CA LEU A 16 4.66 4.82 4.01
C LEU A 16 6.18 4.79 4.23
N GLU A 17 6.68 4.02 5.19
CA GLU A 17 8.12 3.84 5.41
C GLU A 17 8.78 3.23 4.15
N ALA A 18 8.15 2.20 3.56
CA ALA A 18 8.65 1.60 2.32
C ALA A 18 8.62 2.59 1.14
N VAL A 19 7.59 3.43 1.05
CA VAL A 19 7.51 4.53 0.07
C VAL A 19 8.67 5.52 0.27
N TYR A 20 8.90 5.98 1.51
CA TYR A 20 9.98 6.91 1.82
C TYR A 20 11.35 6.31 1.49
N GLU A 21 11.59 5.05 1.87
CA GLU A 21 12.84 4.36 1.57
C GLU A 21 13.06 4.21 0.05
N ALA A 22 11.99 3.91 -0.70
CA ALA A 22 12.03 3.84 -2.14
C ALA A 22 12.37 5.22 -2.76
N ALA A 23 11.82 6.31 -2.20
CA ALA A 23 12.14 7.68 -2.60
C ALA A 23 13.59 8.06 -2.36
N GLU A 24 14.15 7.69 -1.20
CA GLU A 24 15.57 7.91 -0.91
C GLU A 24 16.49 7.15 -1.89
N LYS A 25 16.03 5.98 -2.37
CA LYS A 25 16.72 5.18 -3.38
C LYS A 25 16.47 5.68 -4.82
N GLY A 26 15.70 6.76 -5.01
CA GLY A 26 15.37 7.32 -6.32
C GLY A 26 14.39 6.49 -7.14
N LYS A 27 13.65 5.58 -6.51
CA LYS A 27 12.52 4.88 -7.13
C LYS A 27 11.29 5.76 -7.01
N SER A 28 10.35 5.67 -7.96
CA SER A 28 9.08 6.43 -7.93
C SER A 28 7.87 5.53 -7.64
N VAL A 29 8.10 4.23 -7.50
CA VAL A 29 7.07 3.22 -7.25
C VAL A 29 7.64 2.24 -6.24
N VAL A 30 6.85 1.93 -5.22
CA VAL A 30 7.11 0.81 -4.30
C VAL A 30 6.14 -0.32 -4.58
N GLU A 31 6.65 -1.55 -4.52
CA GLU A 31 5.88 -2.79 -4.68
C GLU A 31 5.74 -3.42 -3.30
N ILE A 32 4.50 -3.70 -2.88
CA ILE A 32 4.18 -4.25 -1.56
C ILE A 32 3.42 -5.56 -1.76
N ASP A 33 4.11 -6.67 -1.51
CA ASP A 33 3.62 -8.03 -1.71
C ASP A 33 2.75 -8.55 -0.56
N TRP A 34 3.04 -8.13 0.68
CA TRP A 34 2.30 -8.59 1.86
C TRP A 34 0.92 -7.94 2.02
N PHE A 35 0.62 -6.89 1.24
CA PHE A 35 -0.62 -6.12 1.33
C PHE A 35 -1.87 -7.01 1.17
N TYR A 36 -1.82 -8.03 0.32
CA TYR A 36 -2.93 -8.94 0.08
C TYR A 36 -3.13 -9.98 1.19
N GLY A 37 -2.15 -10.12 2.09
CA GLY A 37 -2.29 -10.92 3.31
C GLY A 37 -3.17 -10.23 4.36
N LEU A 38 -3.44 -8.92 4.21
CA LEU A 38 -4.22 -8.15 5.16
C LEU A 38 -5.71 -8.41 5.03
N HIS A 39 -6.46 -8.14 6.09
CA HIS A 39 -7.91 -8.25 6.06
C HIS A 39 -8.50 -7.25 5.04
N VAL A 40 -9.53 -7.64 4.28
CA VAL A 40 -10.11 -6.81 3.21
C VAL A 40 -10.49 -5.41 3.72
N TYR A 41 -11.07 -5.33 4.91
CA TYR A 41 -11.41 -4.07 5.55
C TYR A 41 -10.18 -3.17 5.81
N THR A 42 -9.07 -3.76 6.23
CA THR A 42 -7.79 -3.08 6.44
C THR A 42 -7.22 -2.57 5.12
N GLN A 43 -7.27 -3.39 4.06
CA GLN A 43 -6.86 -3.00 2.72
C GLN A 43 -7.65 -1.79 2.21
N GLU A 44 -8.98 -1.83 2.32
CA GLU A 44 -9.85 -0.72 1.89
C GLU A 44 -9.53 0.59 2.62
N GLN A 45 -9.31 0.52 3.94
CA GLN A 45 -8.95 1.70 4.73
C GLN A 45 -7.60 2.30 4.32
N ILE A 46 -6.62 1.46 4.03
CA ILE A 46 -5.29 1.90 3.59
C ILE A 46 -5.36 2.52 2.19
N ILE A 47 -6.08 1.87 1.25
CA ILE A 47 -6.25 2.38 -0.12
C ILE A 47 -6.92 3.75 -0.10
N ASP A 48 -8.02 3.89 0.66
CA ASP A 48 -8.74 5.16 0.80
C ASP A 48 -7.81 6.25 1.34
N HIS A 49 -7.01 5.94 2.37
CA HIS A 49 -6.06 6.89 2.94
C HIS A 49 -4.96 7.32 1.96
N LEU A 50 -4.37 6.36 1.25
CA LEU A 50 -3.32 6.63 0.26
C LEU A 50 -3.85 7.50 -0.88
N GLN A 51 -5.03 7.18 -1.41
CA GLN A 51 -5.68 7.97 -2.47
C GLN A 51 -6.05 9.37 -1.99
N LEU A 52 -6.58 9.51 -0.77
CA LEU A 52 -6.87 10.83 -0.16
C LEU A 52 -5.61 11.67 0.05
N SER A 53 -4.48 11.02 0.30
CA SER A 53 -3.18 11.67 0.47
C SER A 53 -2.49 12.01 -0.86
N GLY A 54 -3.09 11.63 -2.00
CA GLY A 54 -2.60 11.93 -3.34
C GLY A 54 -1.67 10.87 -3.93
N TYR A 55 -1.47 9.74 -3.24
CA TYR A 55 -0.71 8.62 -3.78
C TYR A 55 -1.51 7.91 -4.87
N ASN A 56 -0.81 7.53 -5.94
CA ASN A 56 -1.39 6.71 -6.99
C ASN A 56 -1.22 5.23 -6.63
N VAL A 57 -2.33 4.57 -6.30
CA VAL A 57 -2.38 3.16 -5.92
C VAL A 57 -2.84 2.35 -7.14
N THR A 58 -1.98 1.44 -7.58
CA THR A 58 -2.27 0.52 -8.70
C THR A 58 -2.02 -0.92 -8.26
N PHE A 59 -2.71 -1.85 -8.91
CA PHE A 59 -2.61 -3.28 -8.62
C PHE A 59 -2.02 -3.98 -9.83
N GLU A 60 -0.96 -4.76 -9.63
CA GLU A 60 -0.39 -5.60 -10.69
C GLU A 60 -0.66 -7.07 -10.39
N HIS A 61 -1.56 -7.66 -11.17
CA HIS A 61 -1.75 -9.11 -11.20
C HIS A 61 -0.66 -9.72 -12.07
N ARG A 62 0.34 -10.36 -11.46
CA ARG A 62 1.37 -11.09 -12.22
C ARG A 62 0.82 -12.46 -12.57
N ARG A 63 0.69 -12.77 -13.86
CA ARG A 63 0.17 -14.07 -14.36
C ARG A 63 0.89 -15.32 -13.80
N ASP A 64 2.13 -15.17 -13.35
CA ASP A 64 2.98 -16.23 -12.79
C ASP A 64 3.00 -16.25 -11.26
N ASP A 65 2.44 -15.22 -10.59
CA ASP A 65 2.47 -15.06 -9.14
C ASP A 65 1.04 -15.10 -8.60
N PRO A 66 0.72 -15.97 -7.63
CA PRO A 66 -0.63 -16.07 -7.08
C PRO A 66 -1.00 -14.87 -6.19
N VAL A 67 -0.03 -13.99 -5.90
CA VAL A 67 -0.19 -12.80 -5.06
C VAL A 67 -0.07 -11.58 -5.96
N ASP A 68 -1.16 -10.83 -6.06
CA ASP A 68 -1.14 -9.50 -6.68
C ASP A 68 -0.15 -8.58 -5.95
N LEU A 69 0.42 -7.58 -6.63
CA LEU A 69 1.32 -6.60 -6.00
C LEU A 69 0.63 -5.25 -5.88
N LEU A 70 0.70 -4.64 -4.70
CA LEU A 70 0.29 -3.26 -4.50
C LEU A 70 1.42 -2.35 -4.97
N LYS A 71 1.14 -1.49 -5.94
CA LYS A 71 2.06 -0.47 -6.45
C LYS A 71 1.61 0.90 -5.96
N VAL A 72 2.43 1.53 -5.12
CA VAL A 72 2.20 2.89 -4.62
C VAL A 72 3.20 3.82 -5.28
N ALA A 73 2.71 4.84 -5.98
CA ALA A 73 3.50 5.89 -6.62
C ALA A 73 3.13 7.27 -6.05
N TRP A 74 4.08 8.21 -6.06
CA TRP A 74 3.94 9.56 -5.51
C TRP A 74 4.52 10.63 -6.44
#